data_AF-A0A7H8RAU2-F1
#
_entry.id   AF-A0A7H8RAU2-F1
#
_cell.length_a   1.000
_cell.length_b   1.000
_cell.length_c   1.000
_cell.angle_alpha   90.00
_cell.angle_beta   90.00
_cell.angle_gamma   90.00
#
_symmetry.space_group_name_H-M   'P 1'
#
loop_
_entity.id
_entity.type
_entity.pdbx_description
1 polymer ?
#
loop_
_entity_poly.entity_id
_entity_poly.type
_entity_poly.pdbx_seq_one_letter_code
_entity_poly.pdbx_strand_id
1 'polypeptide(L)'
;MAALTNSPSVCWSIDTIVGRTLLSSYVTAACANQVKRDIEESVFQARINSALQGLDYRKILGNLNNEVYVEIGQDHQRSLHQAIGFLHRTKPDDEYKHMVDEYLVSEVFDISSQYAESNSSTGLNECSPPPYSTAREAEPQDPERQSPSRSDIEIWRYTSRLWEEGTSSGQVPAVTDELLRRFPPLYKVTVDFKGLEGEGQAPNKKQAKHIASKDICQKLGIIL
;
A
#
# COMPACT_ATOMS: atom_id res chain seq x y z
N MET A 1 9.43 -5.85 -51.20
CA MET A 1 8.43 -6.35 -50.23
C MET A 1 9.13 -6.46 -48.88
N ALA A 2 9.01 -5.43 -48.05
CA ALA A 2 9.61 -5.41 -46.71
C ALA A 2 8.71 -6.19 -45.75
N ALA A 3 9.25 -7.23 -45.12
CA ALA A 3 8.59 -7.98 -44.08
C ALA A 3 8.56 -7.12 -42.80
N LEU A 4 7.39 -6.55 -42.50
CA LEU A 4 7.10 -6.03 -41.16
C LEU A 4 6.95 -7.22 -40.21
N THR A 5 8.05 -7.60 -39.55
CA THR A 5 8.00 -8.44 -38.36
C THR A 5 7.42 -7.60 -37.23
N ASN A 6 6.10 -7.43 -37.24
CA ASN A 6 5.36 -6.88 -36.12
C ASN A 6 5.51 -7.86 -34.97
N SER A 7 6.33 -7.48 -33.99
CA SER A 7 6.46 -8.19 -32.73
C SER A 7 5.18 -7.95 -31.93
N PRO A 8 4.28 -8.95 -31.76
CA PRO A 8 3.11 -8.78 -30.92
C PRO A 8 3.52 -8.41 -29.48
N SER A 9 4.70 -8.79 -29.03
CA SER A 9 5.20 -8.55 -27.67
C SER A 9 5.11 -7.09 -27.15
N VAL A 10 5.33 -6.08 -28.01
CA VAL A 10 5.43 -4.68 -27.58
C VAL A 10 4.06 -4.03 -27.36
N CYS A 11 3.06 -4.40 -28.15
CA CYS A 11 1.71 -3.83 -28.01
C CYS A 11 1.08 -4.26 -26.67
N TRP A 12 1.37 -5.49 -26.25
CA TRP A 12 0.78 -6.11 -25.05
C TRP A 12 1.40 -5.59 -23.75
N SER A 13 2.63 -5.09 -23.79
CA SER A 13 3.25 -4.44 -22.62
C SER A 13 2.70 -3.04 -22.40
N ILE A 14 2.44 -2.28 -23.48
CA ILE A 14 1.80 -0.96 -23.43
C ILE A 14 0.39 -1.08 -22.87
N ASP A 15 -0.38 -2.08 -23.33
CA ASP A 15 -1.72 -2.36 -22.81
C ASP A 15 -1.76 -2.61 -21.31
N THR A 16 -0.81 -3.41 -20.84
CA THR A 16 -0.71 -3.72 -19.41
C THR A 16 -0.46 -2.46 -18.58
N ILE A 17 0.40 -1.56 -19.06
CA ILE A 17 0.73 -0.30 -18.37
C ILE A 17 -0.47 0.66 -18.38
N VAL A 18 -1.12 0.82 -19.53
CA VAL A 18 -2.30 1.68 -19.70
C VAL A 18 -3.44 1.18 -18.84
N GLY A 19 -3.80 -0.11 -18.92
CA GLY A 19 -4.88 -0.69 -18.14
C GLY A 19 -4.63 -0.61 -16.63
N ARG A 20 -3.40 -0.83 -16.16
CA ARG A 20 -3.03 -0.65 -14.75
C ARG A 20 -3.23 0.80 -14.29
N THR A 21 -2.82 1.76 -15.12
CA THR A 21 -2.95 3.19 -14.81
C THR A 21 -4.41 3.62 -14.76
N LEU A 22 -5.19 3.19 -15.76
CA LEU A 22 -6.62 3.48 -15.84
C LEU A 22 -7.38 2.86 -14.67
N LEU A 23 -7.16 1.57 -14.39
CA LEU A 23 -7.81 0.88 -13.26
C LEU A 23 -7.50 1.56 -11.93
N SER A 24 -6.23 1.90 -11.68
CA SER A 24 -5.83 2.61 -10.46
C SER A 24 -6.51 3.98 -10.34
N SER A 25 -6.59 4.73 -11.45
CA SER A 25 -7.20 6.05 -11.49
C SER A 25 -8.72 5.97 -11.28
N TYR A 26 -9.35 4.95 -11.84
CA TYR A 26 -10.78 4.72 -11.73
C TYR A 26 -11.19 4.33 -10.31
N VAL A 27 -10.47 3.38 -9.69
CA VAL A 27 -10.67 3.01 -8.28
C VAL A 27 -10.42 4.21 -7.37
N THR A 28 -9.39 5.00 -7.66
CA THR A 28 -9.11 6.24 -6.92
C THR A 28 -10.28 7.22 -7.00
N ALA A 29 -10.81 7.50 -8.19
CA ALA A 29 -11.93 8.41 -8.37
C ALA A 29 -13.22 7.90 -7.70
N ALA A 30 -13.51 6.61 -7.84
CA ALA A 30 -14.68 5.99 -7.22
C ALA A 30 -14.60 6.03 -5.69
N CYS A 31 -13.43 5.73 -5.10
CA CYS A 31 -13.21 5.81 -3.65
C CYS A 31 -13.16 7.26 -3.13
N ALA A 32 -12.60 8.20 -3.91
CA ALA A 32 -12.53 9.62 -3.53
C ALA A 32 -13.93 10.24 -3.36
N ASN A 33 -14.93 9.76 -4.11
CA ASN A 33 -16.32 10.20 -3.96
C ASN A 33 -16.97 9.73 -2.64
N GLN A 34 -16.42 8.69 -1.99
CA GLN A 34 -16.93 8.18 -0.70
C GLN A 34 -16.10 8.64 0.52
N VAL A 35 -14.83 9.00 0.30
CA VAL A 35 -13.90 9.35 1.37
C VAL A 35 -13.98 10.85 1.67
N LYS A 36 -14.40 11.22 2.90
CA LYS A 36 -14.24 12.58 3.43
C LYS A 36 -12.77 13.00 3.31
N ARG A 37 -12.53 14.27 2.94
CA ARG A 37 -11.20 14.87 2.66
C ARG A 37 -10.17 14.79 3.81
N ASP A 38 -10.54 14.23 4.95
CA ASP A 38 -9.73 14.15 6.17
C ASP A 38 -8.94 12.84 6.31
N ILE A 39 -9.05 11.91 5.35
CA ILE A 39 -8.26 10.67 5.40
C ILE A 39 -6.85 10.92 4.88
N GLU A 40 -5.85 10.58 5.69
CA GLU A 40 -4.44 10.62 5.31
C GLU A 40 -4.20 9.84 4.02
N GLU A 41 -3.42 10.43 3.10
CA GLU A 41 -3.06 9.86 1.79
C GLU A 41 -2.56 8.41 1.88
N SER A 42 -1.84 8.08 2.96
CA SER A 42 -1.32 6.72 3.19
C SER A 42 -2.41 5.68 3.46
N VAL A 43 -3.45 6.07 4.19
CA VAL A 43 -4.62 5.22 4.49
C VAL A 43 -5.48 5.05 3.27
N PHE A 44 -5.64 6.11 2.48
CA PHE A 44 -6.35 6.07 1.21
C PHE A 44 -5.66 5.14 0.20
N GLN A 45 -4.33 5.25 0.07
CA GLN A 45 -3.56 4.37 -0.81
C GLN A 45 -3.59 2.91 -0.35
N ALA A 46 -3.56 2.66 0.96
CA ALA A 46 -3.70 1.31 1.51
C ALA A 46 -5.06 0.68 1.17
N ARG A 47 -6.14 1.47 1.23
CA ARG A 47 -7.48 1.02 0.84
C ARG A 47 -7.56 0.69 -0.65
N ILE A 48 -6.99 1.52 -1.52
CA ILE A 48 -6.92 1.24 -2.96
C ILE A 48 -6.18 -0.07 -3.21
N ASN A 49 -5.03 -0.27 -2.58
CA ASN A 49 -4.23 -1.49 -2.74
C ASN A 49 -5.00 -2.73 -2.25
N SER A 50 -5.71 -2.60 -1.12
CA SER A 50 -6.54 -3.69 -0.58
C SER A 50 -7.72 -4.02 -1.49
N ALA A 51 -8.39 -3.02 -2.05
CA ALA A 51 -9.48 -3.21 -3.00
C ALA A 51 -8.99 -3.92 -4.25
N LEU A 52 -7.86 -3.48 -4.83
CA LEU A 52 -7.25 -4.13 -5.97
C LEU A 52 -6.85 -5.58 -5.67
N GLN A 53 -6.28 -5.87 -4.50
CA GLN A 53 -5.92 -7.24 -4.10
C GLN A 53 -7.13 -8.15 -3.88
N GLY A 54 -8.27 -7.59 -3.47
CA GLY A 54 -9.51 -8.32 -3.25
C GLY A 54 -10.32 -8.59 -4.51
N LEU A 55 -9.94 -8.00 -5.66
CA LEU A 55 -10.68 -8.19 -6.92
C LEU A 55 -10.59 -9.64 -7.41
N ASP A 56 -11.74 -10.21 -7.74
CA ASP A 56 -11.78 -11.47 -8.49
C ASP A 56 -11.53 -11.19 -9.98
N TYR A 57 -10.25 -11.07 -10.33
CA TYR A 57 -9.77 -10.86 -11.69
C TYR A 57 -10.31 -11.88 -12.69
N ARG A 58 -10.57 -13.12 -12.26
CA ARG A 58 -11.07 -14.19 -13.12
C ARG A 58 -12.53 -13.99 -13.46
N LYS A 59 -13.35 -13.63 -12.46
CA LYS A 59 -14.78 -13.32 -12.66
C LYS A 59 -14.95 -12.14 -13.62
N ILE A 60 -14.19 -11.06 -13.40
CA ILE A 60 -14.26 -9.86 -14.24
C ILE A 60 -13.84 -10.17 -15.68
N LEU A 61 -12.74 -10.91 -15.86
CA LEU A 61 -12.31 -11.36 -17.19
C LEU A 61 -13.34 -12.25 -17.86
N GLY A 62 -14.03 -13.12 -17.12
CA GLY A 62 -15.11 -13.94 -17.65
C GLY A 62 -16.26 -13.11 -18.23
N ASN A 63 -16.61 -12.01 -17.58
CA ASN A 63 -17.65 -11.09 -18.06
C ASN A 63 -17.18 -10.31 -19.31
N LEU A 64 -15.90 -9.92 -19.34
CA LEU A 64 -15.30 -9.18 -20.47
C LEU A 64 -14.94 -10.06 -21.67
N ASN A 65 -14.91 -11.38 -21.53
CA ASN A 65 -14.45 -12.31 -22.57
C ASN A 65 -15.32 -12.29 -23.83
N ASN A 66 -16.58 -11.84 -23.74
CA ASN A 66 -17.45 -11.68 -24.89
C ASN A 66 -17.13 -10.41 -25.71
N GLU A 67 -16.47 -9.44 -25.09
CA GLU A 67 -16.19 -8.11 -25.68
C GLU A 67 -14.73 -7.95 -26.10
N VAL A 68 -13.83 -8.75 -25.53
CA VAL A 68 -12.39 -8.60 -25.71
C VAL A 68 -11.74 -9.90 -26.16
N TYR A 69 -10.99 -9.84 -27.25
CA TYR A 69 -10.17 -10.94 -27.74
C TYR A 69 -8.78 -10.94 -27.06
N VAL A 70 -8.75 -11.21 -25.75
CA VAL A 70 -7.50 -11.33 -24.99
C VAL A 70 -7.28 -12.79 -24.63
N GLU A 71 -6.08 -13.29 -24.91
CA GLU A 71 -5.66 -14.61 -24.43
C GLU A 71 -5.62 -14.58 -22.90
N ILE A 72 -6.55 -15.29 -22.28
CA ILE A 72 -6.59 -15.44 -20.82
C ILE A 72 -5.44 -16.36 -20.43
N GLY A 73 -4.33 -15.75 -20.01
CA GLY A 73 -3.16 -16.46 -19.50
C GLY A 73 -3.37 -16.92 -18.05
N GLN A 74 -2.36 -17.58 -17.49
CA GLN A 74 -2.37 -17.98 -16.07
C GLN A 74 -2.38 -16.77 -15.12
N ASP A 75 -1.85 -15.63 -15.57
CA ASP A 75 -1.84 -14.36 -14.83
C ASP A 75 -3.08 -13.51 -15.18
N HIS A 76 -4.17 -13.78 -14.47
CA HIS A 76 -5.46 -13.12 -14.65
C HIS A 76 -5.39 -11.61 -14.38
N GLN A 77 -4.52 -11.17 -13.47
CA GLN A 77 -4.34 -9.75 -13.20
C GLN A 77 -3.74 -9.04 -14.41
N ARG A 78 -2.70 -9.63 -15.01
CA ARG A 78 -2.09 -9.10 -16.23
C ARG A 78 -3.05 -9.14 -17.41
N SER A 79 -3.79 -10.23 -17.59
CA SER A 79 -4.80 -10.33 -18.64
C SER A 79 -5.92 -9.29 -18.48
N LEU A 80 -6.35 -8.97 -17.24
CA LEU A 80 -7.32 -7.91 -17.02
C LEU A 80 -6.78 -6.53 -17.42
N HIS A 81 -5.55 -6.20 -17.02
CA HIS A 81 -4.94 -4.93 -17.42
C HIS A 81 -4.84 -4.83 -18.96
N GLN A 82 -4.52 -5.92 -19.62
CA GLN A 82 -4.49 -5.95 -21.09
C GLN A 82 -5.88 -5.71 -21.69
N ALA A 83 -6.92 -6.34 -21.14
CA ALA A 83 -8.29 -6.14 -21.58
C ALA A 83 -8.75 -4.70 -21.41
N ILE A 84 -8.46 -4.07 -20.26
CA ILE A 84 -8.80 -2.66 -20.01
C ILE A 84 -8.06 -1.73 -20.98
N GLY A 85 -6.76 -1.96 -21.19
CA GLY A 85 -5.95 -1.19 -22.14
C GLY A 85 -6.47 -1.30 -23.58
N PHE A 86 -6.91 -2.49 -23.97
CA PHE A 86 -7.51 -2.75 -25.27
C PHE A 86 -8.87 -2.06 -25.43
N LEU A 87 -9.77 -2.21 -24.45
CA LEU A 87 -11.10 -1.60 -24.45
C LEU A 87 -11.01 -0.08 -24.59
N HIS A 88 -10.15 0.56 -23.82
CA HIS A 88 -9.95 2.02 -23.88
C HIS A 88 -9.54 2.52 -25.28
N ARG A 89 -8.85 1.69 -26.09
CA ARG A 89 -8.41 2.08 -27.43
C ARG A 89 -9.38 1.70 -28.55
N THR A 90 -10.25 0.72 -28.30
CA THR A 90 -11.10 0.12 -29.33
C THR A 90 -12.56 0.50 -29.21
N LYS A 91 -13.00 0.89 -28.02
CA LYS A 91 -14.38 1.26 -27.72
C LYS A 91 -14.50 2.78 -27.56
N PRO A 92 -15.64 3.38 -27.94
CA PRO A 92 -15.94 4.78 -27.61
C PRO A 92 -15.90 5.03 -26.10
N ASP A 93 -15.56 6.24 -25.68
CA ASP A 93 -15.34 6.60 -24.27
C ASP A 93 -16.57 6.33 -23.39
N ASP A 94 -17.79 6.59 -23.89
CA ASP A 94 -19.03 6.34 -23.16
C ASP A 94 -19.29 4.83 -22.94
N GLU A 95 -19.02 4.00 -23.96
CA GLU A 95 -19.19 2.55 -23.89
C GLU A 95 -18.12 1.94 -22.97
N TYR A 96 -16.87 2.40 -23.08
CA TYR A 96 -15.77 2.00 -22.20
C TYR A 96 -16.11 2.29 -20.73
N LYS A 97 -16.56 3.52 -20.42
CA LYS A 97 -16.94 3.89 -19.05
C LYS A 97 -18.08 3.02 -18.53
N HIS A 98 -19.12 2.81 -19.34
CA HIS A 98 -20.23 1.93 -18.96
C HIS A 98 -19.75 0.51 -18.62
N MET A 99 -18.91 -0.09 -19.46
CA MET A 99 -18.36 -1.43 -19.21
C MET A 99 -17.48 -1.46 -17.95
N VAL A 100 -16.64 -0.44 -17.74
CA VAL A 100 -15.83 -0.35 -16.53
C VAL A 100 -16.70 -0.19 -15.29
N ASP A 101 -17.74 0.64 -15.31
CA ASP A 101 -18.66 0.79 -14.19
C ASP A 101 -19.44 -0.51 -13.90
N GLU A 102 -19.99 -1.15 -14.92
CA GLU A 102 -20.80 -2.35 -14.75
C GLU A 102 -19.98 -3.52 -14.18
N TYR A 103 -18.76 -3.74 -14.71
CA TYR A 103 -17.98 -4.94 -14.38
C TYR A 103 -16.93 -4.74 -13.29
N LEU A 104 -16.40 -3.52 -13.09
CA LEU A 104 -15.36 -3.25 -12.10
C LEU A 104 -15.90 -2.55 -10.86
N VAL A 105 -16.74 -1.52 -11.03
CA VAL A 105 -17.25 -0.75 -9.89
C VAL A 105 -18.19 -1.59 -9.04
N SER A 106 -19.06 -2.41 -9.62
CA SER A 106 -19.92 -3.30 -8.85
C SER A 106 -19.13 -4.22 -7.89
N GLU A 107 -18.01 -4.80 -8.35
CA GLU A 107 -17.19 -5.71 -7.54
C GLU A 107 -16.37 -4.97 -6.46
N VAL A 108 -15.83 -3.79 -6.77
CA VAL A 108 -15.04 -2.99 -5.81
C VAL A 108 -15.90 -2.49 -4.64
N PHE A 109 -17.18 -2.19 -4.89
CA PHE A 109 -18.10 -1.66 -3.89
C PHE A 109 -18.65 -2.75 -2.96
N ASP A 110 -18.85 -3.97 -3.47
CA ASP A 110 -19.22 -5.12 -2.64
C ASP A 110 -18.12 -5.44 -1.61
N ILE A 111 -16.85 -5.35 -2.03
CA ILE A 111 -15.70 -5.54 -1.14
C ILE A 111 -15.66 -4.44 -0.07
N SER A 112 -15.82 -3.17 -0.47
CA SER A 112 -15.75 -2.03 0.45
C SER A 112 -16.86 -2.05 1.52
N SER A 113 -18.05 -2.53 1.16
CA SER A 113 -19.19 -2.66 2.09
C SER A 113 -18.96 -3.77 3.13
N GLN A 114 -18.39 -4.91 2.73
CA GLN A 114 -18.08 -6.01 3.66
C GLN A 114 -17.06 -5.63 4.74
N TYR A 115 -16.09 -4.76 4.42
CA TYR A 115 -15.12 -4.26 5.40
C TYR A 115 -15.69 -3.18 6.35
N ALA A 116 -16.72 -2.44 5.93
CA ALA A 116 -17.40 -1.48 6.80
C ALA A 116 -18.22 -2.21 7.90
N GLU A 117 -18.82 -3.35 7.56
CA GLU A 117 -19.62 -4.15 8.50
C GLU A 117 -18.76 -5.03 9.43
N SER A 118 -17.62 -5.52 8.94
CA SER A 118 -16.68 -6.34 9.73
C SER A 118 -15.98 -5.57 10.85
N ASN A 119 -15.88 -4.24 10.75
CA ASN A 119 -15.29 -3.39 11.78
C ASN A 119 -16.32 -2.83 12.78
N SER A 120 -17.59 -3.23 12.69
CA SER A 120 -18.69 -2.70 13.50
C SER A 120 -19.28 -3.70 14.51
N SER A 121 -18.82 -4.97 14.53
CA SER A 121 -19.48 -6.02 15.33
C SER A 121 -18.53 -6.94 16.10
N THR A 122 -17.91 -6.43 17.18
CA THR A 122 -17.58 -7.17 18.43
C THR A 122 -17.02 -6.14 19.41
N GLY A 123 -17.56 -5.83 20.59
CA GLY A 123 -18.38 -6.60 21.50
C GLY A 123 -17.81 -6.31 22.90
N LEU A 124 -18.41 -5.36 23.62
CA LEU A 124 -18.16 -5.19 25.05
C LEU A 124 -18.65 -6.46 25.75
N ASN A 125 -17.75 -7.32 26.25
CA ASN A 125 -17.94 -8.04 27.51
C ASN A 125 -16.71 -8.88 27.94
N GLU A 126 -16.41 -8.70 29.22
CA GLU A 126 -15.97 -9.71 30.20
C GLU A 126 -14.52 -10.24 30.20
N CYS A 127 -13.84 -9.82 31.28
CA CYS A 127 -12.84 -10.54 32.07
C CYS A 127 -12.76 -12.07 31.83
N SER A 128 -11.61 -12.54 31.34
CA SER A 128 -10.79 -13.58 31.99
C SER A 128 -9.48 -13.81 31.22
N PRO A 129 -8.34 -14.01 31.90
CA PRO A 129 -7.10 -14.41 31.26
C PRO A 129 -7.10 -15.93 31.01
N PRO A 130 -6.63 -16.44 29.85
CA PRO A 130 -6.40 -17.86 29.68
C PRO A 130 -5.08 -18.29 30.35
N PRO A 131 -5.00 -19.53 30.88
CA PRO A 131 -3.91 -20.00 31.74
C PRO A 131 -2.66 -20.36 30.94
N TYR A 132 -1.50 -20.23 31.58
CA TYR A 132 -0.23 -20.84 31.16
C TYR A 132 -0.38 -22.35 30.97
N SER A 133 0.16 -22.92 29.89
CA SER A 133 1.25 -23.92 29.96
C SER A 133 1.60 -24.55 28.60
N THR A 134 2.90 -24.43 28.27
CA THR A 134 3.80 -25.43 27.64
C THR A 134 3.32 -26.27 26.45
N ALA A 135 3.98 -26.09 25.30
CA ALA A 135 4.71 -27.18 24.62
C ALA A 135 5.61 -26.60 23.51
N ARG A 136 6.89 -26.95 23.58
CA ARG A 136 7.87 -26.84 22.48
C ARG A 136 7.45 -27.76 21.34
N GLU A 137 7.53 -27.29 20.11
CA GLU A 137 8.02 -28.09 18.99
C GLU A 137 8.92 -27.20 18.14
N ALA A 138 10.19 -27.61 18.06
CA ALA A 138 11.23 -26.95 17.31
C ALA A 138 11.20 -27.49 15.88
N GLU A 139 10.99 -26.61 14.91
CA GLU A 139 11.30 -26.88 13.50
C GLU A 139 12.59 -26.17 13.07
N PRO A 140 13.30 -26.72 12.06
CA PRO A 140 14.70 -26.40 11.79
C PRO A 140 14.90 -24.99 11.24
N GLN A 141 15.88 -24.27 11.82
CA GLN A 141 16.26 -22.93 11.40
C GLN A 141 17.04 -22.93 10.08
N ASP A 142 16.52 -22.20 9.10
CA ASP A 142 17.25 -21.71 7.92
C ASP A 142 17.84 -20.30 8.27
N PRO A 143 19.17 -20.09 8.25
CA PRO A 143 19.79 -18.92 8.88
C PRO A 143 19.78 -17.61 8.08
N GLU A 144 18.93 -17.41 7.05
CA GLU A 144 19.02 -16.22 6.19
C GLU A 144 17.75 -15.39 5.97
N ARG A 145 16.73 -15.53 6.81
CA ARG A 145 15.60 -14.58 6.84
C ARG A 145 15.40 -14.00 8.22
N GLN A 146 16.15 -12.94 8.53
CA GLN A 146 15.79 -12.03 9.61
C GLN A 146 14.45 -11.37 9.25
N SER A 147 13.35 -12.00 9.67
CA SER A 147 12.07 -11.32 9.82
C SER A 147 12.30 -10.10 10.73
N PRO A 148 11.86 -8.88 10.34
CA PRO A 148 12.03 -7.71 11.17
C PRO A 148 11.42 -7.99 12.54
N SER A 149 12.23 -7.79 13.57
CA SER A 149 11.82 -7.92 14.96
C SER A 149 10.55 -7.09 15.18
N ARG A 150 9.62 -7.53 16.03
CA ARG A 150 8.39 -6.77 16.36
C ARG A 150 8.68 -5.29 16.75
N SER A 151 9.90 -4.96 17.18
CA SER A 151 10.34 -3.59 17.45
C SER A 151 10.47 -2.68 16.22
N ASP A 152 10.57 -3.22 15.01
CA ASP A 152 10.65 -2.44 13.77
C ASP A 152 9.26 -1.97 13.28
N ILE A 153 8.20 -2.67 13.71
CA ILE A 153 6.81 -2.42 13.27
C ILE A 153 6.21 -1.19 13.97
N GLU A 154 6.80 -0.72 15.07
CA GLU A 154 6.25 0.38 15.87
C GLU A 154 7.13 1.65 15.95
N ILE A 155 8.26 1.71 15.23
CA ILE A 155 9.20 2.85 15.33
C ILE A 155 8.51 4.19 14.95
N TRP A 156 7.49 4.15 14.09
CA TRP A 156 6.71 5.33 13.71
C TRP A 156 5.99 6.00 14.90
N ARG A 157 5.69 5.27 15.98
CA ARG A 157 5.05 5.84 17.17
C ARG A 157 5.95 6.85 17.89
N TYR A 158 7.28 6.67 17.80
CA TYR A 158 8.24 7.63 18.37
C TYR A 158 8.20 8.97 17.65
N THR A 159 8.01 8.97 16.32
CA THR A 159 7.79 10.25 15.62
C THR A 159 6.56 10.95 16.16
N SER A 160 5.39 10.30 16.17
CA SER A 160 4.15 10.93 16.66
C SER A 160 4.31 11.46 18.09
N ARG A 161 4.89 10.65 18.98
CA ARG A 161 5.11 11.03 20.38
C ARG A 161 6.06 12.23 20.53
N LEU A 162 7.11 12.31 19.72
CA LEU A 162 8.04 13.43 19.72
C LEU A 162 7.36 14.74 19.27
N TRP A 163 6.44 14.67 18.30
CA TRP A 163 5.67 15.83 17.83
C TRP A 163 4.61 16.27 18.85
N GLU A 164 3.95 15.34 19.55
CA GLU A 164 3.08 15.64 20.69
C GLU A 164 3.83 16.36 21.80
N GLU A 165 5.02 15.86 22.16
CA GLU A 165 5.87 16.45 23.18
C GLU A 165 6.32 17.86 22.76
N GLY A 166 6.71 18.03 21.50
CA GLY A 166 7.11 19.34 20.96
C GLY A 166 5.97 20.36 20.98
N THR A 167 4.77 19.92 20.61
CA THR A 167 3.56 20.76 20.68
C THR A 167 3.25 21.16 22.13
N SER A 168 3.38 20.21 23.06
CA SER A 168 3.14 20.44 24.49
C SER A 168 4.19 21.36 25.13
N SER A 169 5.46 21.27 24.71
CA SER A 169 6.55 22.10 25.22
C SER A 169 6.77 23.42 24.48
N GLY A 170 6.01 23.68 23.41
CA GLY A 170 6.14 24.89 22.59
C GLY A 170 7.43 24.95 21.75
N GLN A 171 8.12 23.82 21.56
CA GLN A 171 9.34 23.72 20.76
C GLN A 171 9.13 22.66 19.69
N VAL A 172 9.39 22.95 18.42
CA VAL A 172 9.19 21.97 17.35
C VAL A 172 10.50 21.24 17.07
N PRO A 173 10.51 19.91 16.93
CA PRO A 173 11.71 19.17 16.51
C PRO A 173 12.20 19.65 15.13
N ALA A 174 13.47 20.03 15.03
CA ALA A 174 14.11 20.36 13.76
C ALA A 174 14.57 19.07 13.08
N VAL A 175 14.32 18.92 11.77
CA VAL A 175 14.67 17.71 11.02
C VAL A 175 15.49 18.08 9.80
N THR A 176 16.64 17.43 9.63
CA THR A 176 17.51 17.56 8.45
C THR A 176 17.77 16.19 7.85
N ASP A 177 17.84 16.11 6.52
CA ASP A 177 18.11 14.86 5.81
C ASP A 177 19.25 15.00 4.79
N GLU A 178 20.05 13.94 4.69
CA GLU A 178 21.20 13.82 3.81
C GLU A 178 21.17 12.47 3.08
N LEU A 179 21.49 12.48 1.78
CA LEU A 179 21.66 11.26 1.01
C LEU A 179 23.13 10.81 1.06
N LEU A 180 23.42 9.74 1.80
CA LEU A 180 24.78 9.22 1.96
C LEU A 180 25.24 8.37 0.77
N ARG A 181 24.32 7.57 0.19
CA ARG A 181 24.64 6.66 -0.92
C ARG A 181 23.45 6.55 -1.87
N ARG A 182 23.71 6.56 -3.18
CA ARG A 182 22.66 6.43 -4.23
C ARG A 182 22.25 4.98 -4.53
N PHE A 183 23.17 4.00 -4.42
CA PHE A 183 22.86 2.60 -4.70
C PHE A 183 23.69 1.61 -3.83
N PRO A 184 23.04 0.71 -3.05
CA PRO A 184 21.63 0.82 -2.68
C PRO A 184 21.42 2.13 -1.88
N PRO A 185 20.24 2.77 -2.01
CA PRO A 185 19.99 4.07 -1.42
C PRO A 185 20.16 4.01 0.09
N LEU A 186 20.80 5.04 0.66
CA LEU A 186 20.98 5.21 2.10
C LEU A 186 20.85 6.68 2.44
N TYR A 187 19.89 6.99 3.30
CA TYR A 187 19.61 8.32 3.81
C TYR A 187 20.00 8.39 5.28
N LYS A 188 20.60 9.50 5.69
CA LYS A 188 20.77 9.90 7.09
C LYS A 188 19.75 11.00 7.39
N VAL A 189 19.04 10.86 8.50
CA VAL A 189 18.18 11.91 9.04
C VAL A 189 18.68 12.24 10.43
N THR A 190 18.83 13.52 10.69
CA THR A 190 19.13 14.07 12.00
C THR A 190 17.90 14.82 12.49
N VAL A 191 17.55 14.60 13.75
CA VAL A 191 16.51 15.36 14.46
C VAL A 191 17.20 16.09 15.61
N ASP A 192 16.86 17.35 15.83
CA ASP A 192 17.24 18.12 17.02
C ASP A 192 15.97 18.49 17.79
N PHE A 193 15.98 18.23 19.10
CA PHE A 193 14.89 18.63 19.99
C PHE A 193 15.38 18.84 21.42
N LYS A 194 15.01 19.97 22.04
CA LYS A 194 15.43 20.35 23.40
C LYS A 194 16.96 20.31 23.61
N GLY A 195 17.74 20.64 22.58
CA GLY A 195 19.20 20.64 22.62
C GLY A 195 19.84 19.24 22.59
N LEU A 196 19.05 18.21 22.27
CA LEU A 196 19.52 16.86 22.02
C LEU A 196 19.39 16.55 20.53
N GLU A 197 20.44 15.95 19.98
CA GLU A 197 20.48 15.49 18.60
C GLU A 197 20.30 13.98 18.57
N GLY A 198 19.48 13.47 17.65
CA GLY A 198 19.35 12.06 17.36
C GLY A 198 19.44 11.76 15.88
N GLU A 199 20.02 10.61 15.56
CA GLU A 199 20.36 10.25 14.19
C GLU A 199 19.72 8.92 13.78
N GLY A 200 19.37 8.80 12.51
CA GLY A 200 18.84 7.57 11.94
C GLY A 200 19.26 7.40 10.50
N GLN A 201 19.64 6.17 10.13
CA GLN A 201 20.03 5.83 8.76
C GLN A 201 19.15 4.70 8.23
N ALA A 202 18.62 4.86 7.01
CA ALA A 202 17.80 3.83 6.38
C ALA A 202 17.76 3.96 4.84
N PRO A 203 17.27 2.93 4.12
CA PRO A 203 17.10 3.00 2.67
C PRO A 203 16.06 4.01 2.17
N ASN A 204 15.23 4.54 3.07
CA ASN A 204 14.24 5.56 2.77
C ASN A 204 14.25 6.65 3.86
N LYS A 205 13.96 7.90 3.47
CA LYS A 205 13.96 9.06 4.38
C LYS A 205 12.99 8.90 5.55
N LYS A 206 11.83 8.28 5.31
CA LYS A 206 10.76 8.10 6.31
C LYS A 206 11.23 7.24 7.49
N GLN A 207 11.83 6.09 7.19
CA GLN A 207 12.37 5.14 8.16
C GLN A 207 13.59 5.73 8.88
N ALA A 208 14.46 6.44 8.16
CA ALA A 208 15.58 7.16 8.78
C ALA A 208 15.08 8.17 9.82
N LYS A 209 14.01 8.92 9.51
CA LYS A 209 13.34 9.82 10.45
C LYS A 209 12.77 9.09 11.66
N HIS A 210 12.09 7.96 11.46
CA HIS A 210 11.56 7.16 12.57
C HIS A 210 12.67 6.69 13.53
N ILE A 211 13.80 6.22 12.98
CA ILE A 211 14.96 5.80 13.77
C ILE A 211 15.54 7.00 14.54
N ALA A 212 15.73 8.14 13.88
CA ALA A 212 16.24 9.36 14.52
C ALA A 212 15.33 9.86 15.65
N SER A 213 14.00 9.82 15.46
CA SER A 213 13.05 10.17 16.51
C SER A 213 13.04 9.19 17.68
N LYS A 214 13.23 7.88 17.42
CA LYS A 214 13.39 6.88 18.48
C LYS A 214 14.63 7.17 19.33
N ASP A 215 15.76 7.50 18.70
CA ASP A 215 17.00 7.85 19.40
C ASP A 215 16.81 9.07 20.31
N ILE A 216 16.14 10.13 19.81
CA ILE A 216 15.79 11.28 20.65
C ILE A 216 14.84 10.91 21.79
N CYS A 217 13.77 10.18 21.52
CA CYS A 217 12.82 9.79 22.57
C CYS A 217 13.52 8.99 23.68
N GLN A 218 14.44 8.10 23.32
CA GLN A 218 15.26 7.37 24.28
C GLN A 218 16.15 8.30 25.11
N LYS A 219 16.82 9.28 24.48
CA LYS A 219 17.65 10.28 25.18
C LYS A 219 16.84 11.17 26.13
N LEU A 220 15.58 11.44 25.80
CA LEU A 220 14.64 12.20 26.63
C LEU A 220 13.95 11.36 27.72
N GLY A 221 14.16 10.04 27.75
CA GLY A 221 13.46 9.13 28.66
C GLY A 221 11.98 8.94 28.33
N ILE A 222 11.57 9.22 27.08
CA ILE A 222 10.20 9.02 26.59
C ILE A 222 10.05 7.57 26.14
N ILE A 223 9.29 6.79 26.90
CA ILE A 223 9.02 5.37 26.64
C ILE A 223 7.59 5.24 26.09
N LEU A 224 7.40 4.32 25.12
CA LEU A 224 6.12 3.98 24.50
C LEU A 224 5.46 2.77 25.15
#